data_AF-A0A5N6MNF5-F1
#
_entry.id   AF-A0A5N6MNF5-F1
#
_cell.length_a   1.000
_cell.length_b   1.000
_cell.length_c   1.000
_cell.angle_alpha   90.00
_cell.angle_beta   90.00
_cell.angle_gamma   90.00
#
_symmetry.space_group_name_H-M   'P 1'
#
loop_
_entity.id
_entity.type
_entity.pdbx_description
1 polymer ?
#
loop_
_entity_poly.entity_id
_entity_poly.type
_entity_poly.pdbx_seq_one_letter_code
_entity_poly.pdbx_strand_id
1 'polypeptide(L)'
;MKADGSIDKYKARLVIKGFRQKEGFDYFDTYSPVTRITSIRLVLAIAALRNLEVHQMDVKTAFLNGDLEEEIYMEQPEGFSAPGQEGKVCKLVKSLYGLKQAPKQWHQKFDQVMLNNGFKINECDNDDKMIKSTKDMLKARFDMKDMGLADVILGVKINRT
;
A
#
# COMPACT_ATOMS: atom_id res chain seq x y z
N MET A 1 8.03 22.77 0.91
CA MET A 1 8.00 24.22 1.12
C MET A 1 6.91 24.77 0.25
N LYS A 2 6.16 25.74 0.76
CA LYS A 2 5.23 26.51 -0.08
C LYS A 2 6.04 27.43 -1.00
N ALA A 3 5.38 28.04 -1.98
CA ALA A 3 6.03 28.95 -2.93
C ALA A 3 6.71 30.16 -2.25
N ASP A 4 6.25 30.53 -1.05
CA ASP A 4 6.81 31.61 -0.21
C ASP A 4 8.00 31.18 0.67
N GLY A 5 8.45 29.93 0.55
CA GLY A 5 9.55 29.38 1.35
C GLY A 5 9.16 28.92 2.76
N SER A 6 7.89 29.06 3.16
CA SER A 6 7.44 28.56 4.46
C SER A 6 7.32 27.03 4.49
N ILE A 7 7.37 26.47 5.71
CA ILE A 7 7.22 25.04 5.93
C ILE A 7 5.79 24.63 5.55
N ASP A 8 5.69 23.75 4.57
CA ASP A 8 4.41 23.24 4.08
C ASP A 8 3.81 22.22 5.06
N LYS A 9 4.63 21.27 5.54
CA LYS A 9 4.20 20.25 6.49
C LYS A 9 5.39 19.65 7.24
N TYR A 10 5.26 19.48 8.55
CA TYR A 10 6.15 18.64 9.35
C TYR A 10 5.77 17.17 9.16
N LYS A 11 6.74 16.31 8.85
CA LYS A 11 6.54 14.87 8.67
C LYS A 11 7.45 14.10 9.64
N ALA A 12 6.86 13.20 10.39
CA ALA A 12 7.56 12.17 11.15
C ALA A 12 7.03 10.79 10.72
N ARG A 13 7.86 9.75 10.86
CA ARG A 13 7.47 8.37 10.61
C ARG A 13 7.92 7.50 11.77
N LEU A 14 7.00 6.72 12.31
CA LEU A 14 7.34 5.64 13.24
C LEU A 14 7.74 4.42 12.41
N VAL A 15 8.95 3.91 12.66
CA VAL A 15 9.53 2.78 11.91
C VAL A 15 10.04 1.78 12.93
N ILE A 16 9.68 0.51 12.76
CA ILE A 16 10.21 -0.55 13.61
C ILE A 16 11.66 -0.88 13.23
N LYS A 17 12.43 -1.33 14.21
CA LYS A 17 13.78 -1.87 14.02
C LYS A 17 13.71 -3.29 13.46
N GLY A 18 13.18 -3.48 12.24
CA GLY A 18 12.98 -4.81 11.66
C GLY A 18 14.24 -5.65 11.46
N PHE A 19 15.41 -5.02 11.45
CA PHE A 19 16.70 -5.73 11.47
C PHE A 19 16.94 -6.51 12.77
N ARG A 20 16.17 -6.23 13.84
CA ARG A 20 16.19 -7.00 15.10
C ARG A 20 15.19 -8.16 15.12
N GLN A 21 14.30 -8.27 14.13
CA GLN A 21 13.33 -9.36 14.05
C GLN A 21 14.01 -10.69 13.73
N LYS A 22 13.56 -11.75 14.39
CA LYS A 22 14.01 -13.14 14.21
C LYS A 22 12.98 -13.94 13.43
N GLU A 23 13.43 -14.61 12.38
CA GLU A 23 12.61 -15.56 11.63
C GLU A 23 12.21 -16.74 12.51
N GLY A 24 10.99 -17.24 12.31
CA GLY A 24 10.40 -18.32 13.12
C GLY A 24 9.88 -17.86 14.49
N PHE A 25 10.05 -16.59 14.85
CA PHE A 25 9.51 -16.01 16.07
C PHE A 25 8.71 -14.73 15.79
N ASP A 26 9.34 -13.71 15.21
CA ASP A 26 8.69 -12.42 14.91
C ASP A 26 7.99 -12.39 13.53
N TYR A 27 8.34 -13.34 12.67
CA TYR A 27 7.74 -13.55 11.36
C TYR A 27 8.09 -14.95 10.85
N PHE A 28 7.22 -15.55 10.03
CA PHE A 28 7.48 -16.86 9.41
C PHE A 28 7.78 -16.78 7.92
N ASP A 29 7.22 -15.77 7.23
CA ASP A 29 7.41 -15.58 5.81
C ASP A 29 7.22 -14.10 5.45
N THR A 30 7.98 -13.64 4.45
CA THR A 30 8.03 -12.25 4.00
C THR A 30 7.66 -12.10 2.54
N TYR A 31 7.36 -13.21 1.85
CA TYR A 31 7.10 -13.20 0.43
C TYR A 31 5.87 -12.33 0.10
N SER A 32 6.10 -11.34 -0.76
CA SER A 32 5.06 -10.54 -1.38
C SER A 32 5.35 -10.52 -2.88
N PRO A 33 4.35 -10.77 -3.74
CA PRO A 33 4.55 -10.62 -5.16
C PRO A 33 4.88 -9.18 -5.49
N VAL A 34 5.87 -9.00 -6.36
CA VAL A 34 6.22 -7.70 -6.95
C VAL A 34 5.97 -7.80 -8.44
N THR A 35 5.13 -6.91 -8.96
CA THR A 35 4.81 -6.89 -10.39
C THR A 35 6.07 -6.55 -11.19
N ARG A 36 6.39 -7.39 -12.18
CA ARG A 36 7.51 -7.14 -13.09
C ARG A 36 7.16 -5.99 -14.03
N ILE A 37 8.14 -5.16 -14.35
CA ILE A 37 7.97 -4.04 -15.31
C ILE A 37 7.50 -4.53 -16.69
N THR A 38 7.89 -5.74 -17.09
CA THR A 38 7.45 -6.38 -18.34
C THR A 38 5.94 -6.65 -18.34
N SER A 39 5.38 -7.11 -17.23
CA SER A 39 3.94 -7.32 -17.07
C SER A 39 3.18 -6.01 -17.14
N ILE A 40 3.70 -4.95 -16.51
CA ILE A 40 3.10 -3.60 -16.57
C ILE A 40 3.09 -3.10 -18.02
N ARG A 41 4.23 -3.19 -18.72
CA ARG A 41 4.33 -2.80 -20.13
C ARG A 41 3.36 -3.59 -21.01
N LEU A 42 3.19 -4.89 -20.77
CA LEU A 42 2.25 -5.72 -21.51
C LEU A 42 0.80 -5.26 -21.31
N VAL A 43 0.39 -5.00 -20.06
CA VAL A 43 -0.96 -4.47 -19.77
C VAL A 43 -1.18 -3.12 -20.45
N LEU A 44 -0.19 -2.22 -20.40
CA LEU A 44 -0.27 -0.92 -21.08
C LEU A 44 -0.35 -1.06 -22.60
N ALA A 45 0.41 -1.99 -23.19
CA ALA A 45 0.35 -2.26 -24.63
C ALA A 45 -1.02 -2.81 -25.05
N ILE A 46 -1.61 -3.72 -24.26
CA ILE A 46 -2.97 -4.23 -24.49
C ILE A 46 -3.98 -3.09 -24.38
N ALA A 47 -3.86 -2.24 -23.37
CA ALA A 47 -4.74 -1.08 -23.21
C ALA A 47 -4.66 -0.14 -24.42
N ALA A 48 -3.46 0.16 -24.90
CA ALA A 48 -3.26 0.98 -26.10
C ALA A 48 -3.85 0.33 -27.36
N LEU A 49 -3.60 -0.97 -27.58
CA LEU A 49 -4.12 -1.71 -28.74
C LEU A 49 -5.65 -1.81 -28.75
N ARG A 50 -6.27 -1.84 -27.58
CA ARG A 50 -7.73 -1.96 -27.41
C ARG A 50 -8.42 -0.62 -27.16
N ASN A 51 -7.68 0.49 -27.23
CA ASN A 51 -8.17 1.83 -26.92
C ASN A 51 -8.88 1.92 -25.54
N LEU A 52 -8.31 1.25 -24.54
CA LEU A 52 -8.85 1.21 -23.17
C LEU A 52 -8.30 2.35 -22.32
N GLU A 53 -9.10 2.75 -21.34
CA GLU A 53 -8.66 3.72 -20.34
C GLU A 53 -7.90 3.08 -19.18
N VAL A 54 -6.79 3.72 -18.79
CA VAL A 54 -6.03 3.33 -17.60
C VAL A 54 -6.20 4.41 -16.55
N HIS A 55 -6.69 4.02 -15.37
CA HIS A 55 -6.79 4.89 -14.21
C HIS A 55 -5.76 4.51 -13.16
N GLN A 56 -5.26 5.50 -12.43
CA GLN A 56 -4.28 5.29 -11.38
C GLN A 56 -4.81 5.73 -10.02
N MET A 57 -4.63 4.85 -9.03
CA MET A 57 -4.96 5.08 -7.63
C MET A 57 -3.71 4.89 -6.79
N ASP A 58 -3.40 5.85 -5.92
CA ASP A 58 -2.22 5.82 -5.05
C ASP A 58 -2.66 5.62 -3.59
N VAL A 59 -2.24 4.52 -2.97
CA VAL A 59 -2.57 4.21 -1.57
C VAL A 59 -1.66 4.99 -0.64
N LYS A 60 -2.25 5.79 0.25
CA LYS A 60 -1.49 6.41 1.33
C LYS A 60 -1.15 5.35 2.37
N THR A 61 0.11 5.35 2.77
CA THR A 61 0.58 4.51 3.88
C THR A 61 0.20 3.02 3.74
N ALA A 62 0.42 2.43 2.56
CA ALA A 62 0.01 1.06 2.23
C ALA A 62 0.33 0.03 3.34
N PHE A 63 1.57 0.03 3.85
CA PHE A 63 2.00 -0.89 4.91
C PHE A 63 1.30 -0.69 6.27
N LEU A 64 0.62 0.43 6.51
CA LEU A 64 -0.15 0.64 7.74
C LEU A 64 -1.57 0.03 7.67
N ASN A 65 -2.00 -0.41 6.50
CA ASN A 65 -3.31 -1.04 6.32
C ASN A 65 -3.27 -2.56 6.55
N GLY A 66 -2.09 -3.18 6.49
CA GLY A 66 -1.92 -4.62 6.68
C GLY A 66 -2.26 -5.05 8.12
N ASP A 67 -2.92 -6.18 8.23
CA ASP A 67 -3.17 -6.85 9.50
C ASP A 67 -1.90 -7.57 9.97
N LEU A 68 -1.75 -7.85 11.26
CA LEU A 68 -0.64 -8.66 11.78
C LEU A 68 -1.16 -10.04 12.14
N GLU A 69 -0.50 -11.07 11.61
CA GLU A 69 -0.72 -12.46 12.02
C GLU A 69 0.01 -12.74 13.34
N GLU A 70 1.19 -12.17 13.52
CA GLU A 70 2.00 -12.34 14.73
C GLU A 70 1.74 -11.25 15.79
N GLU A 71 1.92 -11.60 17.07
CA GLU A 71 1.90 -10.63 18.16
C GLU A 71 3.28 -9.98 18.30
N ILE A 72 3.39 -8.71 17.91
CA ILE A 72 4.67 -7.98 17.88
C ILE A 72 4.64 -6.82 18.85
N TYR A 73 5.72 -6.70 19.62
CA TYR A 73 5.98 -5.58 20.53
C TYR A 73 7.17 -4.75 20.04
N MET A 74 7.13 -3.45 20.31
CA MET A 74 8.25 -2.55 20.06
C MET A 74 8.57 -1.68 21.28
N GLU A 75 9.84 -1.29 21.39
CA GLU A 75 10.26 -0.24 22.32
C GLU A 75 9.42 1.02 22.12
N GLN A 76 9.12 1.73 23.21
CA GLN A 76 8.44 3.02 23.12
C GLN A 76 9.27 4.02 22.29
N PRO A 77 8.64 4.84 21.42
CA PRO A 77 9.36 5.85 20.68
C PRO A 77 9.94 6.91 21.62
N GLU A 78 11.03 7.53 21.19
CA GLU A 78 11.67 8.61 21.93
C GLU A 78 10.69 9.74 22.21
N GLY A 79 10.65 10.21 23.46
CA GLY A 79 9.73 11.25 23.91
C GLY A 79 8.29 10.78 24.21
N PHE A 80 7.98 9.49 24.08
CA PHE A 80 6.66 8.95 24.43
C PHE A 80 6.55 8.49 25.89
N SER A 81 7.63 7.94 26.45
CA SER A 81 7.62 7.38 27.80
C SER A 81 7.36 8.46 28.87
N ALA A 82 6.42 8.18 29.78
CA ALA A 82 6.13 9.01 30.95
C ALA A 82 6.85 8.47 32.21
N PRO A 83 7.09 9.31 33.24
CA PRO A 83 7.67 8.86 34.50
C PRO A 83 6.95 7.65 35.09
N GLY A 84 7.69 6.58 35.38
CA GLY A 84 7.16 5.32 35.90
C GLY A 84 6.57 4.38 34.84
N GLN A 85 6.69 4.71 33.55
CA GLN A 85 6.26 3.87 32.43
C GLN A 85 7.39 3.52 31.46
N GLU A 86 8.64 3.82 31.81
CA GLU A 86 9.83 3.65 30.95
C GLU A 86 10.02 2.20 30.52
N GLY A 87 9.65 1.24 31.37
CA GLY A 87 9.74 -0.20 31.08
C GLY A 87 8.61 -0.76 30.21
N LYS A 88 7.62 0.03 29.81
CA LYS A 88 6.53 -0.44 28.94
C LYS A 88 7.00 -0.61 27.50
N VAL A 89 6.26 -1.42 26.76
CA VAL A 89 6.42 -1.65 25.32
C VAL A 89 5.10 -1.39 24.60
N CYS A 90 5.16 -1.05 23.32
CA CYS A 90 3.99 -0.85 22.47
C CYS A 90 3.67 -2.16 21.74
N LYS A 91 2.45 -2.67 21.92
CA LYS A 91 1.92 -3.75 21.06
C LYS A 91 1.50 -3.15 19.71
N LEU A 92 1.96 -3.73 18.61
CA LEU A 92 1.51 -3.34 17.28
C LEU A 92 0.12 -3.92 16.99
N VAL A 93 -0.79 -3.07 16.53
CA VAL A 93 -2.17 -3.45 16.14
C VAL A 93 -2.28 -3.68 14.63
N LYS A 94 -1.38 -3.05 13.86
CA LYS A 94 -1.30 -3.10 12.39
C LYS A 94 0.16 -3.22 11.98
N SER A 95 0.39 -3.64 10.75
CA SER A 95 1.73 -3.64 10.20
C SER A 95 2.29 -2.21 10.15
N LEU A 96 3.61 -2.10 10.30
CA LEU A 96 4.33 -0.83 10.36
C LEU A 96 5.52 -0.87 9.42
N TYR A 97 5.98 0.30 8.99
CA TYR A 97 7.22 0.43 8.25
C TYR A 97 8.39 -0.21 9.00
N GLY A 98 9.24 -0.91 8.25
CA GLY A 98 10.41 -1.60 8.77
C GLY A 98 10.14 -3.06 9.15
N LEU A 99 8.89 -3.49 9.32
CA LEU A 99 8.58 -4.91 9.53
C LEU A 99 8.96 -5.69 8.28
N LYS A 100 9.62 -6.83 8.47
CA LYS A 100 10.01 -7.71 7.37
C LYS A 100 8.80 -8.26 6.60
N GLN A 101 7.70 -8.53 7.29
CA GLN A 101 6.45 -9.03 6.69
C GLN A 101 5.48 -7.93 6.21
N ALA A 102 5.76 -6.64 6.43
CA ALA A 102 4.82 -5.57 6.07
C ALA A 102 4.36 -5.57 4.59
N PRO A 103 5.23 -5.83 3.60
CA PRO A 103 4.79 -5.93 2.20
C PRO A 103 3.78 -7.05 1.98
N LYS A 104 4.03 -8.23 2.59
CA LYS A 104 3.14 -9.40 2.53
C LYS A 104 1.80 -9.09 3.18
N GLN A 105 1.80 -8.50 4.37
CA GLN A 105 0.56 -8.14 5.10
C GLN A 105 -0.28 -7.14 4.32
N TRP A 106 0.35 -6.17 3.66
CA TRP A 106 -0.35 -5.26 2.75
C TRP A 106 -0.96 -6.01 1.56
N HIS A 107 -0.19 -6.88 0.90
CA HIS A 107 -0.68 -7.63 -0.24
C HIS A 107 -1.87 -8.53 0.12
N GLN A 108 -1.77 -9.32 1.20
CA GLN A 108 -2.87 -10.16 1.69
C GLN A 108 -4.11 -9.33 2.00
N LYS A 109 -3.93 -8.15 2.64
CA LYS A 109 -5.04 -7.24 2.93
C LYS A 109 -5.72 -6.75 1.67
N PHE A 110 -4.94 -6.29 0.71
CA PHE A 110 -5.45 -5.76 -0.56
C PHE A 110 -6.20 -6.85 -1.33
N ASP A 111 -5.59 -8.02 -1.48
CA ASP A 111 -6.19 -9.16 -2.17
C ASP A 111 -7.50 -9.60 -1.52
N GLN A 112 -7.54 -9.72 -0.19
CA GLN A 112 -8.76 -10.05 0.54
C GLN A 112 -9.89 -9.03 0.28
N VAL A 113 -9.55 -7.73 0.27
CA VAL A 113 -10.53 -6.68 -0.03
C VAL A 113 -11.03 -6.83 -1.48
N MET A 114 -10.16 -7.05 -2.45
CA MET A 114 -10.58 -7.24 -3.84
C MET A 114 -11.50 -8.46 -4.00
N LEU A 115 -11.09 -9.62 -3.48
CA LEU A 115 -11.87 -10.86 -3.56
C LEU A 115 -13.24 -10.74 -2.88
N ASN A 116 -13.30 -10.12 -1.69
CA ASN A 116 -14.55 -9.92 -0.96
C ASN A 116 -15.52 -8.95 -1.67
N ASN A 117 -15.04 -8.15 -2.63
CA ASN A 117 -15.87 -7.28 -3.45
C ASN A 117 -16.18 -7.88 -4.83
N GLY A 118 -15.95 -9.19 -5.01
CA GLY A 118 -16.34 -9.93 -6.22
C GLY A 118 -15.31 -9.94 -7.33
N PHE A 119 -14.15 -9.29 -7.16
CA PHE A 119 -13.06 -9.39 -8.12
C PHE A 119 -12.47 -10.80 -8.11
N LYS A 120 -12.04 -11.26 -9.28
CA LYS A 120 -11.36 -12.54 -9.44
C LYS A 120 -10.03 -12.36 -10.15
N ILE A 121 -9.08 -13.21 -9.79
CA ILE A 121 -7.74 -13.17 -10.36
C ILE A 121 -7.81 -13.58 -11.83
N ASN A 122 -7.22 -12.77 -12.71
CA ASN A 122 -7.13 -13.01 -14.16
C ASN A 122 -8.47 -13.06 -14.93
N GLU A 123 -9.58 -12.63 -14.34
CA GLU A 123 -10.82 -12.39 -15.09
C GLU A 123 -10.94 -10.90 -15.44
N CYS A 124 -11.43 -10.62 -16.65
CA CYS A 124 -11.71 -9.25 -17.11
C CYS A 124 -13.22 -9.02 -17.11
N ASP A 125 -13.66 -7.95 -16.45
CA ASP A 125 -15.03 -7.47 -16.53
C ASP A 125 -15.20 -6.52 -17.71
N ASN A 126 -16.33 -6.61 -18.42
CA ASN A 126 -16.59 -5.86 -19.65
C ASN A 126 -17.51 -4.63 -19.44
N ASP A 127 -17.68 -4.15 -18.19
CA ASP A 127 -18.61 -3.04 -17.88
C ASP A 127 -17.87 -1.74 -17.54
N ASP A 128 -17.97 -0.75 -18.43
CA ASP A 128 -17.40 0.60 -18.26
C ASP A 128 -17.95 1.35 -17.03
N LYS A 129 -19.13 0.97 -16.51
CA LYS A 129 -19.72 1.58 -15.30
C LYS A 129 -19.01 1.15 -14.01
N MET A 130 -18.14 0.15 -14.07
CA MET A 130 -17.44 -0.38 -12.90
C MET A 130 -16.36 0.56 -12.37
N ILE A 131 -15.69 1.36 -13.20
CA ILE A 131 -14.51 2.14 -12.77
C ILE A 131 -14.84 3.06 -11.58
N LYS A 132 -15.94 3.80 -11.66
CA LYS A 132 -16.35 4.70 -10.57
C LYS A 132 -16.68 3.92 -9.29
N SER A 133 -17.47 2.86 -9.41
CA SER A 133 -17.83 1.99 -8.29
C SER A 133 -16.58 1.38 -7.62
N THR A 134 -15.62 0.90 -8.42
CA THR A 134 -14.35 0.36 -7.95
C THR A 134 -13.53 1.41 -7.23
N LYS A 135 -13.43 2.64 -7.77
CA LYS A 135 -12.74 3.75 -7.11
C LYS A 135 -13.39 4.12 -5.78
N ASP A 136 -14.71 4.18 -5.74
CA ASP A 136 -15.48 4.50 -4.53
C ASP A 136 -15.33 3.39 -3.47
N MET A 137 -15.40 2.12 -3.88
CA MET A 137 -15.12 0.96 -3.04
C MET A 137 -13.71 1.02 -2.44
N LEU A 138 -12.70 1.28 -3.28
CA LEU A 138 -11.32 1.38 -2.85
C LEU A 138 -11.11 2.54 -1.86
N LYS A 139 -11.68 3.71 -2.12
CA LYS A 139 -11.64 4.87 -1.19
C LYS A 139 -12.36 4.61 0.13
N ALA A 140 -13.41 3.78 0.12
CA ALA A 140 -14.12 3.40 1.34
C ALA A 140 -13.31 2.43 2.21
N ARG A 141 -12.34 1.71 1.64
CA ARG A 141 -11.53 0.70 2.34
C ARG A 141 -10.13 1.16 2.69
N PHE A 142 -9.56 2.07 1.90
CA PHE A 142 -8.19 2.55 2.03
C PHE A 142 -8.14 4.06 1.84
N ASP A 143 -7.25 4.74 2.58
CA ASP A 143 -6.92 6.13 2.27
C ASP A 143 -6.13 6.16 0.95
N MET A 144 -6.80 6.57 -0.13
CA MET A 144 -6.22 6.59 -1.47
C MET A 144 -6.41 7.94 -2.14
N LYS A 145 -5.41 8.33 -2.91
CA LYS A 145 -5.47 9.46 -3.84
C LYS A 145 -5.83 8.94 -5.23
N ASP A 146 -6.94 9.44 -5.78
CA ASP A 146 -7.27 9.24 -7.18
C ASP A 146 -6.37 10.16 -8.02
N MET A 147 -5.56 9.55 -8.89
CA MET A 147 -4.68 10.29 -9.79
C MET A 147 -5.30 10.48 -11.17
N GLY A 148 -6.53 10.02 -11.38
CA GLY A 148 -7.28 10.22 -12.61
C GLY A 148 -6.87 9.25 -13.71
N LEU A 149 -6.98 9.72 -14.95
CA LEU A 149 -6.48 9.01 -16.12
C LEU A 149 -4.94 9.03 -16.09
N ALA A 150 -4.35 7.90 -16.42
CA ALA A 150 -2.90 7.75 -16.39
C ALA A 150 -2.27 8.33 -17.66
N ASP A 151 -1.48 9.39 -17.50
CA ASP A 151 -0.65 9.95 -18.57
C ASP A 151 0.75 9.34 -18.58
N VAL A 152 1.24 8.95 -17.40
CA VAL A 152 2.56 8.34 -17.21
C VAL A 152 2.47 7.25 -16.15
N ILE A 153 2.93 6.04 -16.48
CA ILE A 153 3.10 4.95 -15.51
C ILE A 153 4.55 4.48 -15.55
N LEU A 154 5.24 4.61 -14.41
CA LEU A 154 6.64 4.17 -14.25
C LEU A 154 7.59 4.68 -15.35
N GLY A 155 7.43 5.96 -15.73
CA GLY A 155 8.24 6.61 -16.76
C GLY A 155 7.84 6.28 -18.20
N VAL A 156 6.79 5.48 -18.43
CA VAL A 156 6.20 5.25 -19.75
C VAL A 156 5.06 6.24 -19.96
N LYS A 157 5.18 7.13 -20.95
CA LYS A 157 4.11 8.03 -21.35
C LYS A 157 3.07 7.28 -22.18
N ILE A 158 1.80 7.46 -21.85
CA ILE A 158 0.67 6.85 -22.55
C ILE A 158 0.08 7.92 -23.47
N ASN A 159 0.24 7.73 -24.78
CA ASN A 159 -0.39 8.59 -25.78
C ASN A 159 -1.59 7.84 -26.36
N ARG A 160 -2.76 8.47 -26.33
CA ARG A 160 -3.94 7.96 -27.06
C ARG A 160 -4.01 8.66 -28.41
N THR A 161 -4.25 7.88 -29.46
CA THR A 161 -4.54 8.33 -30.82
C THR A 161 -6.02 8.29 -31.08
#